data_AF-A0A250IHG0-F1
#
_entry.id   AF-A0A250IHG0-F1
#
_cell.length_a   1.000
_cell.length_b   1.000
_cell.length_c   1.000
_cell.angle_alpha   90.00
_cell.angle_beta   90.00
_cell.angle_gamma   90.00
#
_symmetry.space_group_name_H-M   'P 1'
#
loop_
_entity.id
_entity.type
_entity.pdbx_description
1 polymer ?
#
loop_
_entity_poly.entity_id
_entity_poly.type
_entity_poly.pdbx_seq_one_letter_code
_entity_poly.pdbx_strand_id
1 'polypeptide(L)'
;MGDTDLRIVSYNVRYFGHALRGLASTLGPKRRVAAALATLDPLPDIICLQEVETQSFRSNVAHRRARPGETQLEAFMGRMEETFVNLRRPMPYEAFYFRAHRYGVGDFSLYTTGLAILVNTERLMVDTHNVDAPHPITHHHVRLLRERKQSRICAHMRLVRKDNGLALHVFNTHLSLPTPFARAFWSTRDKMGNGINQLHEARALAQLVRRQCKSEPFVVCGDFNSPPASPVFHFFCDEARFISAQAAVGQIDPRASRGFPTAGFMHLRMHLDHIFSSAGIRWLDAEGTLAFGDARSRFHGLSDHMPLIARFQVEPLAESAFVAS
;
A
#
# COMPACT_ATOMS: atom_id res chain seq x y z
N MET A 1 5.93 -9.85 -29.39
CA MET A 1 5.23 -10.38 -28.20
C MET A 1 4.93 -9.18 -27.31
N GLY A 2 3.66 -8.82 -27.16
CA GLY A 2 3.28 -7.68 -26.31
C GLY A 2 3.66 -7.96 -24.87
N ASP A 3 4.11 -6.94 -24.14
CA ASP A 3 4.50 -7.07 -22.74
C ASP A 3 3.25 -7.39 -21.91
N THR A 4 3.08 -8.68 -21.58
CA THR A 4 1.93 -9.19 -20.81
C THR A 4 2.10 -9.02 -19.31
N ASP A 5 3.23 -8.47 -18.88
CA ASP A 5 3.59 -8.30 -17.48
C ASP A 5 3.04 -6.98 -16.94
N LEU A 6 2.49 -7.02 -15.74
CA LEU A 6 2.11 -5.83 -14.98
C LEU A 6 3.15 -5.54 -13.90
N ARG A 7 3.39 -4.26 -13.62
CA ARG A 7 4.27 -3.77 -12.56
C ARG A 7 3.47 -3.03 -11.50
N ILE A 8 3.65 -3.40 -10.24
CA ILE A 8 2.99 -2.76 -9.10
C ILE A 8 4.01 -2.15 -8.14
N VAL A 9 3.65 -1.01 -7.56
CA VAL A 9 4.36 -0.37 -6.46
C VAL A 9 3.46 -0.32 -5.22
N SER A 10 3.98 -0.71 -4.06
CA SER A 10 3.37 -0.44 -2.75
C SER A 10 4.31 0.42 -1.93
N TYR A 11 3.82 1.56 -1.42
CA TYR A 11 4.70 2.52 -0.75
C TYR A 11 4.00 3.35 0.33
N ASN A 12 4.45 3.20 1.58
CA ASN A 12 4.09 4.11 2.65
C ASN A 12 4.90 5.41 2.48
N VAL A 13 4.24 6.48 2.06
CA VAL A 13 4.90 7.76 1.75
C VAL A 13 5.07 8.66 2.97
N ARG A 14 4.56 8.27 4.14
CA ARG A 14 4.60 9.04 5.39
C ARG A 14 4.20 10.51 5.19
N TYR A 15 3.02 10.74 4.60
CA TYR A 15 2.52 12.08 4.30
C TYR A 15 3.44 12.89 3.38
N PHE A 16 4.31 12.22 2.63
CA PHE A 16 5.42 12.82 1.89
C PHE A 16 6.32 13.69 2.79
N GLY A 17 6.69 13.19 3.96
CA GLY A 17 7.51 13.89 4.98
C GLY A 17 8.70 13.07 5.50
N HIS A 18 9.73 13.74 6.02
CA HIS A 18 10.99 13.12 6.48
C HIS A 18 11.02 12.89 8.01
N ALA A 19 11.63 11.78 8.45
CA ALA A 19 11.77 11.38 9.86
C ALA A 19 12.63 12.30 10.76
N LEU A 20 13.45 13.21 10.20
CA LEU A 20 14.54 13.89 10.90
C LEU A 20 14.53 15.42 10.75
N ARG A 21 13.62 15.99 9.96
CA ARG A 21 13.50 17.44 9.78
C ARG A 21 12.10 17.87 10.15
N GLY A 22 11.90 17.99 11.45
CA GLY A 22 10.75 18.67 12.01
C GLY A 22 10.55 20.01 11.32
N LEU A 23 9.30 20.26 10.92
CA LEU A 23 8.74 21.59 10.66
C LEU A 23 9.11 22.33 9.36
N ALA A 24 9.96 21.83 8.45
CA ALA A 24 10.31 22.57 7.22
C ALA A 24 10.27 21.77 5.89
N SER A 25 9.45 22.28 4.96
CA SER A 25 9.27 22.00 3.52
C SER A 25 8.64 20.66 3.09
N THR A 26 7.33 20.69 2.80
CA THR A 26 6.56 19.60 2.16
C THR A 26 6.64 19.59 0.62
N LEU A 27 7.32 20.58 0.00
CA LEU A 27 7.45 20.67 -1.47
C LEU A 27 8.56 19.77 -2.01
N GLY A 28 9.75 19.80 -1.38
CA GLY A 28 10.90 19.01 -1.80
C GLY A 28 10.64 17.50 -1.76
N PRO A 29 10.14 16.93 -0.65
CA PRO A 29 9.83 15.51 -0.57
C PRO A 29 8.78 15.04 -1.59
N LYS A 30 7.65 15.76 -1.77
CA LYS A 30 6.62 15.42 -2.78
C LYS A 30 7.19 15.38 -4.19
N ARG A 31 7.95 16.42 -4.58
CA ARG A 31 8.63 16.48 -5.90
C ARG A 31 9.60 15.32 -6.08
N ARG A 32 10.40 14.98 -5.06
CA ARG A 32 11.35 13.88 -5.13
C ARG A 32 10.67 12.52 -5.23
N VAL A 33 9.58 12.28 -4.49
CA VAL A 33 8.79 11.05 -4.61
C VAL A 33 8.14 10.95 -5.98
N ALA A 34 7.54 12.04 -6.48
CA ALA A 34 6.96 12.10 -7.82
C ALA A 34 8.01 11.80 -8.89
N ALA A 35 9.17 12.46 -8.81
CA ALA A 35 10.28 12.20 -9.72
C ALA A 35 10.78 10.76 -9.65
N ALA A 36 10.93 10.19 -8.44
CA ALA A 36 11.37 8.82 -8.26
C ALA A 36 10.41 7.80 -8.90
N LEU A 37 9.09 8.01 -8.80
CA LEU A 37 8.07 7.16 -9.42
C LEU A 37 7.97 7.36 -10.93
N ALA A 38 7.92 8.61 -11.41
CA ALA A 38 7.79 8.95 -12.84
C ALA A 38 9.00 8.54 -13.69
N THR A 39 10.15 8.32 -13.07
CA THR A 39 11.40 7.90 -13.74
C THR A 39 11.64 6.39 -13.64
N LEU A 40 10.70 5.62 -13.08
CA LEU A 40 10.76 4.16 -13.16
C LEU A 40 10.60 3.73 -14.62
N ASP A 41 11.38 2.74 -15.01
CA ASP A 41 11.34 2.15 -16.34
C ASP A 41 11.42 0.61 -16.20
N PRO A 42 10.45 -0.15 -16.74
CA PRO A 42 9.15 0.31 -17.22
C PRO A 42 8.33 1.02 -16.13
N LEU A 43 7.40 1.89 -16.52
CA LEU A 43 6.49 2.55 -15.57
C LEU A 43 5.62 1.53 -14.84
N PRO A 44 5.33 1.73 -13.54
CA PRO A 44 4.31 0.94 -12.84
C PRO A 44 2.94 1.06 -13.50
N ASP A 45 2.20 -0.03 -13.53
CA ASP A 45 0.79 -0.02 -13.93
C ASP A 45 -0.12 0.38 -12.78
N ILE A 46 0.29 0.03 -11.56
CA ILE A 46 -0.49 0.25 -10.32
C ILE A 46 0.47 0.80 -9.25
N ILE A 47 0.06 1.87 -8.57
CA ILE A 47 0.81 2.42 -7.42
C ILE A 47 -0.13 2.54 -6.22
N CYS A 48 0.08 1.68 -5.22
CA CYS A 48 -0.59 1.72 -3.91
C CYS A 48 0.19 2.63 -2.95
N LEU A 49 -0.43 3.69 -2.45
CA LEU A 49 0.17 4.58 -1.45
C LEU A 49 -0.54 4.48 -0.11
N GLN A 50 0.23 4.46 0.98
CA GLN A 50 -0.26 4.56 2.36
C GLN A 50 0.18 5.89 3.00
N GLU A 51 -0.53 6.32 4.05
CA GLU A 51 -0.26 7.58 4.74
C GLU A 51 -0.36 8.83 3.84
N VAL A 52 -1.43 8.92 3.05
CA VAL A 52 -1.72 10.13 2.25
C VAL A 52 -2.68 11.04 3.03
N GLU A 53 -2.35 12.30 3.30
CA GLU A 53 -3.23 13.21 4.07
C GLU A 53 -4.40 13.74 3.22
N THR A 54 -5.62 13.77 3.77
CA THR A 54 -6.78 14.38 3.08
C THR A 54 -6.58 15.88 2.91
N GLN A 55 -6.15 16.55 3.98
CA GLN A 55 -5.82 17.97 4.00
C GLN A 55 -4.54 18.09 4.80
N SER A 56 -3.50 18.65 4.19
CA SER A 56 -2.23 18.77 4.88
C SER A 56 -2.26 19.97 5.83
N PHE A 57 -2.46 19.71 7.12
CA PHE A 57 -2.36 20.76 8.15
C PHE A 57 -0.94 21.34 8.21
N ARG A 58 0.07 20.50 7.91
CA ARG A 58 1.48 20.90 7.84
C ARG A 58 1.80 21.77 6.62
N SER A 59 1.11 21.58 5.49
CA SER A 59 1.25 22.53 4.37
C SER A 59 0.57 23.87 4.65
N ASN A 60 -0.47 23.92 5.49
CA ASN A 60 -1.17 25.17 5.80
C ASN A 60 -0.31 26.17 6.59
N VAL A 61 0.65 25.69 7.39
CA VAL A 61 1.54 26.55 8.20
C VAL A 61 2.76 27.04 7.41
N ALA A 62 3.19 26.30 6.38
CA ALA A 62 4.39 26.61 5.59
C ALA A 62 4.11 27.09 4.16
N HIS A 63 2.87 27.02 3.64
CA HIS A 63 2.57 27.35 2.24
C HIS A 63 1.13 27.84 2.02
N ARG A 64 0.98 28.91 1.21
CA ARG A 64 -0.28 29.25 0.51
C ARG A 64 -0.59 28.21 -0.56
N ARG A 65 -1.61 27.36 -0.34
CA ARG A 65 -2.13 26.42 -1.37
C ARG A 65 -2.21 27.11 -2.74
N ALA A 66 -1.92 26.37 -3.82
CA ALA A 66 -2.16 26.89 -5.16
C ALA A 66 -3.65 27.19 -5.37
N ARG A 67 -4.52 26.41 -4.72
CA ARG A 67 -5.97 26.59 -4.68
C ARG A 67 -6.54 26.32 -3.27
N PRO A 68 -7.47 27.14 -2.76
CA PRO A 68 -8.19 26.81 -1.53
C PRO A 68 -8.87 25.43 -1.64
N GLY A 69 -8.57 24.51 -0.74
CA GLY A 69 -9.21 23.19 -0.68
C GLY A 69 -8.36 22.02 -1.23
N GLU A 70 -7.23 22.31 -1.88
CA GLU A 70 -6.33 21.30 -2.45
C GLU A 70 -5.89 20.24 -1.41
N THR A 71 -6.08 18.97 -1.77
CA THR A 71 -5.68 17.78 -1.03
C THR A 71 -4.19 17.48 -1.21
N GLN A 72 -3.63 16.62 -0.34
CA GLN A 72 -2.24 16.22 -0.49
C GLN A 72 -1.99 15.43 -1.78
N LEU A 73 -2.96 14.59 -2.18
CA LEU A 73 -2.88 13.80 -3.39
C LEU A 73 -2.92 14.67 -4.64
N GLU A 74 -3.83 15.65 -4.72
CA GLU A 74 -3.89 16.60 -5.85
C GLU A 74 -2.56 17.35 -6.01
N ALA A 75 -2.00 17.87 -4.91
CA ALA A 75 -0.71 18.52 -4.94
C ALA A 75 0.43 17.59 -5.38
N PHE A 76 0.36 16.29 -5.04
CA PHE A 76 1.31 15.28 -5.50
C PHE A 76 1.13 14.99 -7.00
N MET A 77 -0.10 14.84 -7.48
CA MET A 77 -0.42 14.62 -8.89
C MET A 77 0.04 15.77 -9.77
N GLY A 78 -0.11 17.02 -9.32
CA GLY A 78 0.47 18.17 -10.03
C GLY A 78 2.00 18.09 -10.16
N ARG A 79 2.72 17.52 -9.18
CA ARG A 79 4.18 17.30 -9.29
C ARG A 79 4.53 16.13 -10.20
N MET A 80 3.72 15.10 -10.22
CA MET A 80 3.86 14.02 -11.18
C MET A 80 3.70 14.57 -12.61
N GLU A 81 2.62 15.32 -12.87
CA GLU A 81 2.36 15.93 -14.18
C GLU A 81 3.50 16.85 -14.63
N GLU A 82 3.98 17.76 -13.77
CA GLU A 82 5.16 18.59 -14.03
C GLU A 82 6.39 17.74 -14.42
N THR A 83 6.59 16.60 -13.74
CA THR A 83 7.72 15.71 -14.03
C THR A 83 7.57 15.04 -15.39
N PHE A 84 6.38 14.51 -15.71
CA PHE A 84 6.12 13.88 -16.99
C PHE A 84 6.27 14.86 -18.16
N VAL A 85 5.78 16.09 -18.01
CA VAL A 85 6.00 17.18 -18.98
C VAL A 85 7.49 17.43 -19.19
N ASN A 86 8.28 17.53 -18.10
CA ASN A 86 9.73 17.74 -18.20
C ASN A 86 10.46 16.56 -18.87
N LEU A 87 9.98 15.34 -18.66
CA LEU A 87 10.48 14.13 -19.33
C LEU A 87 9.98 14.00 -20.77
N ARG A 88 9.10 14.89 -21.24
CA ARG A 88 8.44 14.86 -22.55
C ARG A 88 7.69 13.55 -22.79
N ARG A 89 6.99 13.07 -21.75
CA ARG A 89 6.16 11.85 -21.79
C ARG A 89 4.74 12.19 -21.39
N PRO A 90 3.72 11.53 -21.97
CA PRO A 90 2.34 11.65 -21.48
C PRO A 90 2.27 11.12 -20.04
N MET A 91 1.47 11.78 -19.21
CA MET A 91 1.17 11.34 -17.84
C MET A 91 0.04 10.30 -17.89
N PRO A 92 0.30 9.01 -17.61
CA PRO A 92 -0.70 7.97 -17.84
C PRO A 92 -1.59 7.70 -16.61
N TYR A 93 -1.32 8.35 -15.48
CA TYR A 93 -1.93 7.98 -14.20
C TYR A 93 -3.20 8.78 -13.90
N GLU A 94 -4.25 8.04 -13.59
CA GLU A 94 -5.39 8.54 -12.81
C GLU A 94 -5.23 8.15 -11.34
N ALA A 95 -5.66 9.01 -10.42
CA ALA A 95 -5.44 8.83 -8.98
C ALA A 95 -6.75 8.78 -8.19
N PHE A 96 -6.87 7.79 -7.31
CA PHE A 96 -8.05 7.53 -6.51
C PHE A 96 -7.71 7.63 -5.02
N TYR A 97 -8.40 8.51 -4.28
CA TYR A 97 -8.16 8.75 -2.86
C TYR A 97 -9.22 8.10 -1.98
N PHE A 98 -8.80 7.20 -1.10
CA PHE A 98 -9.67 6.45 -0.19
C PHE A 98 -9.50 7.01 1.22
N ARG A 99 -10.47 7.81 1.66
CA ARG A 99 -10.39 8.50 2.95
C ARG A 99 -10.69 7.55 4.11
N ALA A 100 -9.80 7.46 5.11
CA ALA A 100 -10.16 6.81 6.37
C ALA A 100 -11.13 7.70 7.16
N HIS A 101 -12.28 7.15 7.57
CA HIS A 101 -13.31 7.91 8.29
C HIS A 101 -12.77 8.59 9.57
N ARG A 102 -13.23 9.83 9.77
CA ARG A 102 -12.94 10.72 10.90
C ARG A 102 -13.86 10.41 12.09
N TYR A 103 -13.31 10.41 13.30
CA TYR A 103 -14.06 10.81 14.49
C TYR A 103 -13.56 12.20 14.90
N GLY A 104 -14.46 13.18 14.92
CA GLY A 104 -14.20 14.53 15.40
C GLY A 104 -14.92 14.74 16.73
N VAL A 105 -14.30 15.52 17.63
CA VAL A 105 -14.97 16.10 18.80
C VAL A 105 -15.16 17.58 18.49
N GLY A 106 -16.39 18.03 18.28
CA GLY A 106 -16.70 19.43 17.89
C GLY A 106 -16.11 19.84 16.53
N ASP A 107 -15.76 21.12 16.40
CA ASP A 107 -15.25 21.73 15.15
C ASP A 107 -13.83 21.28 14.75
N PHE A 108 -13.12 20.54 15.61
CA PHE A 108 -11.74 20.12 15.34
C PHE A 108 -11.68 18.77 14.60
N SER A 109 -10.98 18.78 13.46
CA SER A 109 -10.63 17.56 12.72
C SER A 109 -9.27 17.06 13.16
N LEU A 110 -9.24 16.00 13.98
CA LEU A 110 -8.03 15.22 14.16
C LEU A 110 -7.62 14.62 12.81
N TYR A 111 -6.34 14.77 12.49
CA TYR A 111 -5.57 14.22 11.36
C TYR A 111 -6.28 13.08 10.60
N THR A 112 -6.65 13.29 9.34
CA THR A 112 -7.19 12.21 8.47
C THR A 112 -6.17 11.80 7.43
N THR A 113 -5.70 10.57 7.56
CA THR A 113 -4.80 9.89 6.64
C THR A 113 -5.62 8.88 5.87
N GLY A 114 -5.45 8.79 4.56
CA GLY A 114 -6.09 7.83 3.69
C GLY A 114 -5.08 6.97 2.96
N LEU A 115 -5.62 6.22 2.01
CA LEU A 115 -4.89 5.42 1.05
C LEU A 115 -5.08 6.04 -0.33
N ALA A 116 -4.14 5.82 -1.24
CA ALA A 116 -4.34 6.17 -2.64
C ALA A 116 -3.96 5.00 -3.55
N ILE A 117 -4.61 4.92 -4.71
CA ILE A 117 -4.23 4.02 -5.80
C ILE A 117 -4.10 4.88 -7.06
N LEU A 118 -2.96 4.81 -7.73
CA LEU A 118 -2.78 5.39 -9.06
C LEU A 118 -2.79 4.25 -10.08
N VAL A 119 -3.49 4.46 -11.20
CA VAL A 119 -3.69 3.46 -12.25
C VAL A 119 -3.17 4.02 -13.57
N ASN A 120 -2.27 3.28 -14.23
CA ASN A 120 -1.84 3.57 -15.59
C ASN A 120 -3.00 3.26 -16.56
N THR A 121 -3.70 4.30 -17.00
CA THR A 121 -4.89 4.16 -17.84
C THR A 121 -4.57 3.85 -19.29
N GLU A 122 -3.31 3.85 -19.71
CA GLU A 122 -2.91 3.35 -21.04
C GLU A 122 -3.00 1.82 -21.10
N ARG A 123 -2.80 1.13 -19.97
CA ARG A 123 -2.78 -0.35 -19.90
C ARG A 123 -3.98 -0.94 -19.17
N LEU A 124 -4.58 -0.21 -18.24
CA LEU A 124 -5.66 -0.69 -17.40
C LEU A 124 -6.90 0.21 -17.53
N MET A 125 -8.07 -0.40 -17.44
CA MET A 125 -9.36 0.25 -17.30
C MET A 125 -9.86 0.04 -15.87
N VAL A 126 -10.34 1.10 -15.23
CA VAL A 126 -11.01 1.00 -13.94
C VAL A 126 -12.45 0.56 -14.17
N ASP A 127 -12.83 -0.59 -13.61
CA ASP A 127 -14.18 -1.13 -13.75
C ASP A 127 -15.04 -0.76 -12.54
N THR A 128 -14.59 -1.09 -11.33
CA THR A 128 -15.29 -0.72 -10.08
C THR A 128 -14.31 -0.35 -8.98
N HIS A 129 -14.74 0.47 -8.03
CA HIS A 129 -13.94 0.86 -6.86
C HIS A 129 -14.80 1.27 -5.67
N ASN A 130 -14.22 1.33 -4.48
CA ASN A 130 -14.89 1.77 -3.25
C ASN A 130 -14.44 3.15 -2.73
N VAL A 131 -14.01 4.06 -3.60
CA VAL A 131 -13.49 5.40 -3.24
C VAL A 131 -14.40 6.17 -2.27
N ASP A 132 -15.71 6.19 -2.54
CA ASP A 132 -16.69 6.94 -1.74
C ASP A 132 -17.00 6.30 -0.38
N ALA A 133 -16.78 4.98 -0.26
CA ALA A 133 -17.05 4.21 0.95
C ALA A 133 -15.98 3.12 1.17
N PRO A 134 -14.74 3.50 1.56
CA PRO A 134 -13.69 2.53 1.80
C PRO A 134 -14.08 1.56 2.92
N HIS A 135 -13.78 0.28 2.75
CA HIS A 135 -14.22 -0.74 3.70
C HIS A 135 -13.50 -0.59 5.04
N PRO A 136 -14.20 -0.40 6.17
CA PRO A 136 -13.57 -0.35 7.48
C PRO A 136 -13.10 -1.76 7.87
N ILE A 137 -11.85 -1.85 8.34
CA ILE A 137 -11.29 -3.10 8.86
C ILE A 137 -10.89 -3.00 10.33
N THR A 138 -10.95 -1.80 10.92
CA THR A 138 -10.54 -1.53 12.32
C THR A 138 -11.15 -2.51 13.32
N HIS A 139 -10.30 -3.14 14.14
CA HIS A 139 -10.76 -3.87 15.31
C HIS A 139 -10.74 -2.98 16.57
N HIS A 140 -11.87 -2.92 17.29
CA HIS A 140 -12.01 -2.17 18.54
C HIS A 140 -12.21 -3.14 19.71
N HIS A 141 -11.14 -3.44 20.46
CA HIS A 141 -11.20 -4.34 21.62
C HIS A 141 -11.90 -3.70 22.85
N VAL A 142 -11.92 -2.36 22.93
CA VAL A 142 -12.55 -1.61 24.04
C VAL A 142 -13.51 -0.59 23.46
N ARG A 143 -14.82 -0.77 23.68
CA ARG A 143 -15.88 0.13 23.18
C ARG A 143 -15.65 1.60 23.58
N LEU A 144 -15.11 1.85 24.77
CA LEU A 144 -14.81 3.20 25.28
C LEU A 144 -13.67 3.93 24.54
N LEU A 145 -12.77 3.19 23.87
CA LEU A 145 -11.64 3.76 23.11
C LEU A 145 -11.91 3.79 21.60
N ARG A 146 -13.14 3.45 21.18
CA ARG A 146 -13.56 3.44 19.77
C ARG A 146 -13.35 4.79 19.09
N GLU A 147 -13.57 5.87 19.82
CA GLU A 147 -13.47 7.25 19.33
C GLU A 147 -12.01 7.79 19.30
N ARG A 148 -11.07 7.09 19.95
CA ARG A 148 -9.66 7.51 20.04
C ARG A 148 -8.73 6.73 19.11
N LYS A 149 -9.13 5.54 18.66
CA LYS A 149 -8.31 4.72 17.76
C LYS A 149 -8.47 5.21 16.31
N GLN A 150 -7.35 5.39 15.61
CA GLN A 150 -7.35 5.68 14.18
C GLN A 150 -8.05 4.56 13.40
N SER A 151 -9.01 4.94 12.56
CA SER A 151 -9.72 4.02 11.66
C SER A 151 -8.75 3.43 10.63
N ARG A 152 -8.72 2.10 10.53
CA ARG A 152 -8.09 1.35 9.44
C ARG A 152 -9.12 0.99 8.39
N ILE A 153 -8.75 1.20 7.13
CA ILE A 153 -9.60 0.94 5.95
C ILE A 153 -8.87 0.02 4.96
N CYS A 154 -9.65 -0.54 4.04
CA CYS A 154 -9.18 -1.21 2.85
C CYS A 154 -9.73 -0.50 1.61
N ALA A 155 -8.83 0.03 0.79
CA ALA A 155 -9.12 0.53 -0.54
C ALA A 155 -9.18 -0.66 -1.51
N HIS A 156 -10.18 -0.67 -2.38
CA HIS A 156 -10.41 -1.75 -3.33
C HIS A 156 -10.76 -1.17 -4.70
N MET A 157 -10.13 -1.71 -5.74
CA MET A 157 -10.47 -1.50 -7.14
C MET A 157 -10.50 -2.83 -7.88
N ARG A 158 -11.42 -2.97 -8.84
CA ARG A 158 -11.35 -3.97 -9.89
C ARG A 158 -10.87 -3.28 -11.16
N LEU A 159 -9.79 -3.80 -11.73
CA LEU A 159 -9.14 -3.29 -12.93
C LEU A 159 -9.28 -4.33 -14.04
N VAL A 160 -9.40 -3.87 -15.27
CA VAL A 160 -9.47 -4.72 -16.47
C VAL A 160 -8.33 -4.35 -17.39
N ARG A 161 -7.57 -5.35 -17.83
CA ARG A 161 -6.48 -5.18 -18.79
C ARG A 161 -7.01 -4.80 -20.16
N LYS A 162 -6.48 -3.72 -20.75
CA LYS A 162 -6.93 -3.25 -22.07
C LYS A 162 -6.49 -4.15 -23.23
N ASP A 163 -5.39 -4.88 -23.05
CA ASP A 163 -4.80 -5.71 -24.11
C ASP A 163 -5.49 -7.07 -24.26
N ASN A 164 -6.02 -7.65 -23.18
CA ASN A 164 -6.60 -9.00 -23.19
C ASN A 164 -7.90 -9.16 -22.39
N GLY A 165 -8.42 -8.09 -21.77
CA GLY A 165 -9.69 -8.12 -21.03
C GLY A 165 -9.64 -8.86 -19.68
N LEU A 166 -8.48 -9.36 -19.25
CA LEU A 166 -8.38 -10.05 -17.95
C LEU A 166 -8.60 -9.08 -16.79
N ALA A 167 -9.40 -9.52 -15.83
CA ALA A 167 -9.71 -8.75 -14.63
C ALA A 167 -8.70 -9.03 -13.51
N LEU A 168 -8.48 -8.01 -12.68
CA LEU A 168 -7.60 -8.05 -11.51
C LEU A 168 -8.19 -7.18 -10.40
N HIS A 169 -8.35 -7.75 -9.22
CA HIS A 169 -8.67 -6.97 -8.03
C HIS A 169 -7.40 -6.46 -7.35
N VAL A 170 -7.37 -5.17 -7.00
CA VAL A 170 -6.29 -4.52 -6.25
C VAL A 170 -6.85 -4.04 -4.92
N PHE A 171 -6.21 -4.45 -3.83
CA PHE A 171 -6.51 -4.00 -2.48
C PHE A 171 -5.30 -3.28 -1.90
N ASN A 172 -5.50 -2.08 -1.36
CA ASN A 172 -4.49 -1.35 -0.63
C ASN A 172 -4.94 -1.20 0.84
N THR A 173 -4.04 -1.42 1.79
CA THR A 173 -4.35 -1.26 3.21
C THR A 173 -3.18 -0.72 4.02
N HIS A 174 -3.47 -0.32 5.26
CA HIS A 174 -2.47 0.02 6.27
C HIS A 174 -2.98 -0.45 7.64
N LEU A 175 -2.48 -1.59 8.13
CA LEU A 175 -2.95 -2.21 9.37
C LEU A 175 -2.51 -1.42 10.61
N SER A 176 -3.19 -1.63 11.75
CA SER A 176 -2.79 -1.00 13.01
C SER A 176 -1.39 -1.42 13.44
N LEU A 177 -0.71 -0.52 14.16
CA LEU A 177 0.43 -0.92 15.00
C LEU A 177 -0.03 -1.90 16.11
N PRO A 178 0.86 -2.80 16.56
CA PRO A 178 0.57 -3.65 17.70
C PRO A 178 0.24 -2.80 18.93
N THR A 179 -0.73 -3.24 19.72
CA THR A 179 -1.18 -2.48 20.90
C THR A 179 -0.16 -2.64 22.03
N PRO A 180 0.43 -1.54 22.54
CA PRO A 180 1.54 -1.61 23.50
C PRO A 180 1.15 -2.17 24.87
N PHE A 181 -0.14 -2.44 25.12
CA PHE A 181 -0.67 -2.95 26.38
C PHE A 181 -1.00 -4.46 26.37
N ALA A 182 -0.79 -5.18 25.25
CA ALA A 182 -1.01 -6.63 25.22
C ALA A 182 0.15 -7.37 25.91
N ARG A 183 -0.13 -8.35 26.77
CA ARG A 183 0.90 -9.19 27.43
C ARG A 183 1.87 -9.83 26.43
N ALA A 184 1.36 -10.17 25.23
CA ALA A 184 2.13 -10.69 24.09
C ALA A 184 3.20 -9.70 23.56
N PHE A 185 2.96 -8.38 23.67
CA PHE A 185 3.90 -7.33 23.23
C PHE A 185 5.14 -7.21 24.13
N TRP A 186 5.01 -7.59 25.40
CA TRP A 186 6.11 -7.58 26.37
C TRP A 186 6.75 -8.95 26.60
N SER A 187 6.11 -10.03 26.12
CA SER A 187 6.59 -11.39 26.33
C SER A 187 7.51 -11.92 25.22
N THR A 188 7.63 -11.22 24.09
CA THR A 188 8.51 -11.62 22.98
C THR A 188 9.45 -10.49 22.56
N ARG A 189 10.65 -10.85 22.12
CA ARG A 189 11.65 -9.89 21.62
C ARG A 189 11.22 -9.24 20.30
N ASP A 190 10.32 -9.90 19.56
CA ASP A 190 9.74 -9.46 18.29
C ASP A 190 8.30 -8.94 18.51
N LYS A 191 8.14 -7.62 18.53
CA LYS A 191 6.92 -6.93 19.01
C LYS A 191 5.82 -6.71 17.95
N MET A 192 6.19 -6.77 16.67
CA MET A 192 5.31 -6.47 15.52
C MET A 192 4.61 -7.73 15.01
N GLY A 193 3.32 -7.65 14.66
CA GLY A 193 2.53 -8.77 14.11
C GLY A 193 1.97 -9.77 15.15
N ASN A 194 2.32 -9.62 16.44
CA ASN A 194 1.84 -10.46 17.55
C ASN A 194 0.60 -9.90 18.27
N GLY A 195 0.06 -8.77 17.81
CA GLY A 195 -1.11 -8.12 18.43
C GLY A 195 -2.43 -8.76 17.99
N ILE A 196 -3.29 -9.14 18.95
CA ILE A 196 -4.64 -9.68 18.71
C ILE A 196 -5.44 -8.79 17.74
N ASN A 197 -5.31 -7.46 17.89
CA ASN A 197 -5.98 -6.48 17.03
C ASN A 197 -5.59 -6.62 15.55
N GLN A 198 -4.31 -6.85 15.25
CA GLN A 198 -3.82 -6.97 13.87
C GLN A 198 -4.35 -8.25 13.21
N LEU A 199 -4.46 -9.34 13.98
CA LEU A 199 -5.01 -10.59 13.46
C LEU A 199 -6.51 -10.50 13.15
N HIS A 200 -7.29 -9.75 13.95
CA HIS A 200 -8.67 -9.45 13.61
C HIS A 200 -8.80 -8.59 12.35
N GLU A 201 -7.95 -7.58 12.20
CA GLU A 201 -7.90 -6.74 11.00
C GLU A 201 -7.51 -7.55 9.75
N ALA A 202 -6.53 -8.46 9.90
CA ALA A 202 -6.11 -9.38 8.85
C ALA A 202 -7.24 -10.33 8.43
N ARG A 203 -7.98 -10.90 9.38
CA ARG A 203 -9.18 -11.73 9.11
C ARG A 203 -10.27 -10.95 8.40
N ALA A 204 -10.56 -9.73 8.85
CA ALA A 204 -11.54 -8.86 8.21
C ALA A 204 -11.14 -8.54 6.76
N LEU A 205 -9.85 -8.26 6.53
CA LEU A 205 -9.30 -8.04 5.19
C LEU A 205 -9.43 -9.29 4.31
N ALA A 206 -9.00 -10.46 4.77
CA ALA A 206 -9.08 -11.70 3.99
C ALA A 206 -10.54 -12.07 3.65
N GLN A 207 -11.47 -11.87 4.57
CA GLN A 207 -12.90 -12.05 4.30
C GLN A 207 -13.43 -11.07 3.26
N LEU A 208 -13.00 -9.80 3.32
CA LEU A 208 -13.36 -8.80 2.33
C LEU A 208 -12.85 -9.20 0.93
N VAL A 209 -11.58 -9.56 0.83
CA VAL A 209 -10.95 -10.00 -0.43
C VAL A 209 -11.73 -11.17 -1.03
N ARG A 210 -12.02 -12.21 -0.23
CA ARG A 210 -12.80 -13.38 -0.70
C ARG A 210 -14.20 -13.00 -1.20
N ARG A 211 -14.90 -12.12 -0.48
CA ARG A 211 -16.24 -11.65 -0.90
C ARG A 211 -16.20 -10.86 -2.20
N GLN A 212 -15.19 -10.01 -2.39
CA GLN A 212 -15.10 -9.12 -3.55
C GLN A 212 -14.59 -9.85 -4.80
N CYS A 213 -13.56 -10.68 -4.68
CA CYS A 213 -12.92 -11.28 -5.85
C CYS A 213 -13.64 -12.52 -6.38
N LYS A 214 -14.36 -13.24 -5.51
CA LYS A 214 -14.88 -14.59 -5.82
C LYS A 214 -13.73 -15.47 -6.34
N SER A 215 -13.72 -15.80 -7.63
CA SER A 215 -12.67 -16.57 -8.31
C SER A 215 -11.65 -15.71 -9.05
N GLU A 216 -11.88 -14.40 -9.24
CA GLU A 216 -11.00 -13.55 -10.02
C GLU A 216 -9.64 -13.33 -9.33
N PRO A 217 -8.54 -13.15 -10.11
CA PRO A 217 -7.23 -12.86 -9.57
C PRO A 217 -7.19 -11.58 -8.72
N PHE A 218 -6.37 -11.57 -7.67
CA PHE A 218 -6.21 -10.39 -6.82
C PHE A 218 -4.78 -10.18 -6.34
N VAL A 219 -4.48 -8.91 -6.01
CA VAL A 219 -3.30 -8.48 -5.27
C VAL A 219 -3.72 -7.62 -4.08
N VAL A 220 -3.11 -7.86 -2.92
CA VAL A 220 -3.25 -7.06 -1.69
C VAL A 220 -1.90 -6.46 -1.33
N CYS A 221 -1.77 -5.14 -1.43
CA CYS A 221 -0.59 -4.36 -1.12
C CYS A 221 -0.80 -3.55 0.17
N GLY A 222 0.26 -3.24 0.90
CA GLY A 222 0.14 -2.31 2.02
C GLY A 222 1.28 -2.34 3.03
N ASP A 223 1.17 -1.45 4.01
CA ASP A 223 1.91 -1.52 5.26
C ASP A 223 1.09 -2.35 6.26
N PHE A 224 1.54 -3.58 6.51
CA PHE A 224 0.83 -4.49 7.40
C PHE A 224 1.28 -4.33 8.86
N ASN A 225 2.25 -3.47 9.14
CA ASN A 225 2.84 -3.31 10.48
C ASN A 225 3.20 -4.66 11.13
N SER A 226 3.62 -5.63 10.31
CA SER A 226 3.93 -7.00 10.73
C SER A 226 5.05 -7.59 9.88
N PRO A 227 6.04 -8.26 10.50
CA PRO A 227 7.14 -8.89 9.77
C PRO A 227 6.73 -10.23 9.17
N PRO A 228 7.55 -10.78 8.25
CA PRO A 228 7.51 -12.20 7.93
C PRO A 228 7.59 -13.05 9.21
N ALA A 229 7.15 -14.30 9.12
CA ALA A 229 7.04 -15.21 10.27
C ALA A 229 6.16 -14.74 11.45
N SER A 230 5.47 -13.60 11.33
CA SER A 230 4.52 -13.16 12.35
C SER A 230 3.18 -13.90 12.23
N PRO A 231 2.35 -13.96 13.30
CA PRO A 231 1.01 -14.53 13.23
C PRO A 231 0.13 -13.92 12.11
N VAL A 232 0.25 -12.63 11.85
CA VAL A 232 -0.48 -11.97 10.73
C VAL A 232 0.00 -12.49 9.38
N PHE A 233 1.32 -12.61 9.19
CA PHE A 233 1.89 -13.13 7.95
C PHE A 233 1.51 -14.60 7.74
N HIS A 234 1.64 -15.43 8.78
CA HIS A 234 1.20 -16.83 8.76
C HIS A 234 -0.29 -16.96 8.49
N PHE A 235 -1.12 -16.12 9.09
CA PHE A 235 -2.54 -16.10 8.76
C PHE A 235 -2.78 -15.87 7.27
N PHE A 236 -2.10 -14.89 6.64
CA PHE A 236 -2.28 -14.67 5.21
C PHE A 236 -1.77 -15.85 4.35
N CYS A 237 -0.59 -16.37 4.64
CA CYS A 237 0.02 -17.43 3.82
C CYS A 237 -0.64 -18.81 4.04
N ASP A 238 -0.84 -19.19 5.31
CA ASP A 238 -1.18 -20.55 5.68
C ASP A 238 -2.70 -20.76 5.77
N GLU A 239 -3.44 -19.83 6.41
CA GLU A 239 -4.89 -19.91 6.58
C GLU A 239 -5.67 -19.25 5.43
N ALA A 240 -5.25 -18.05 5.02
CA ALA A 240 -5.91 -17.30 3.96
C ALA A 240 -5.54 -17.83 2.56
N ARG A 241 -4.44 -18.59 2.46
CA ARG A 241 -3.85 -19.14 1.23
C ARG A 241 -3.41 -18.07 0.23
N PHE A 242 -2.97 -16.93 0.75
CA PHE A 242 -2.41 -15.88 -0.08
C PHE A 242 -0.93 -16.17 -0.36
N ILE A 243 -0.44 -15.77 -1.53
CA ILE A 243 0.95 -15.93 -1.93
C ILE A 243 1.69 -14.63 -1.66
N SER A 244 2.77 -14.65 -0.87
CA SER A 244 3.65 -13.48 -0.71
C SER A 244 4.51 -13.31 -1.96
N ALA A 245 4.43 -12.14 -2.59
CA ALA A 245 5.24 -11.79 -3.76
C ALA A 245 6.73 -11.90 -3.44
N GLN A 246 7.16 -11.30 -2.32
CA GLN A 246 8.56 -11.27 -1.92
C GLN A 246 9.10 -12.68 -1.65
N ALA A 247 8.31 -13.57 -1.04
CA ALA A 247 8.71 -14.96 -0.82
C ALA A 247 8.74 -15.76 -2.13
N ALA A 248 7.74 -15.56 -3.01
CA ALA A 248 7.64 -16.27 -4.29
C ALA A 248 8.84 -16.01 -5.22
N VAL A 249 9.43 -14.82 -5.15
CA VAL A 249 10.62 -14.46 -5.95
C VAL A 249 11.94 -14.59 -5.17
N GLY A 250 11.91 -15.20 -3.98
CA GLY A 250 13.12 -15.44 -3.17
C GLY A 250 13.76 -14.20 -2.54
N GLN A 251 13.06 -13.07 -2.45
CA GLN A 251 13.56 -11.84 -1.82
C GLN A 251 13.63 -11.96 -0.28
N ILE A 252 12.76 -12.78 0.31
CA ILE A 252 12.73 -13.04 1.75
C ILE A 252 12.63 -14.54 2.05
N ASP A 253 13.11 -14.92 3.24
CA ASP A 253 12.72 -16.18 3.88
C ASP A 253 11.44 -15.95 4.70
N PRO A 254 10.30 -16.59 4.35
CA PRO A 254 9.05 -16.42 5.08
C PRO A 254 9.10 -16.91 6.54
N ARG A 255 10.12 -17.68 6.92
CA ARG A 255 10.34 -18.20 8.28
C ARG A 255 11.22 -17.28 9.13
N ALA A 256 11.85 -16.27 8.54
CA ALA A 256 12.72 -15.34 9.24
C ALA A 256 12.00 -14.02 9.50
N SER A 257 11.79 -13.66 10.77
CA SER A 257 11.19 -12.36 11.15
C SER A 257 12.07 -11.16 10.80
N ARG A 258 13.36 -11.40 10.51
CA ARG A 258 14.36 -10.40 10.19
C ARG A 258 15.02 -10.76 8.87
N GLY A 259 14.98 -9.82 7.93
CA GLY A 259 15.50 -9.97 6.59
C GLY A 259 14.84 -8.93 5.69
N PHE A 260 15.60 -8.40 4.73
CA PHE A 260 15.12 -7.41 3.76
C PHE A 260 14.22 -6.32 4.38
N PRO A 261 14.76 -5.40 5.20
CA PRO A 261 13.92 -4.40 5.85
C PRO A 261 13.25 -3.51 4.80
N THR A 262 11.97 -3.20 4.98
CA THR A 262 11.21 -2.26 4.15
C THR A 262 11.06 -0.91 4.83
N ALA A 263 11.25 -0.84 6.15
CA ALA A 263 11.10 0.36 6.95
C ALA A 263 12.20 0.50 8.01
N GLY A 264 12.38 1.70 8.54
CA GLY A 264 13.26 1.91 9.67
C GLY A 264 12.96 3.15 10.50
N PHE A 265 13.23 3.04 11.80
CA PHE A 265 13.06 4.11 12.77
C PHE A 265 14.24 4.13 13.72
N MET A 266 14.98 5.25 13.75
CA MET A 266 16.26 5.37 14.45
C MET A 266 17.24 4.25 14.00
N HIS A 267 17.68 3.37 14.90
CA HIS A 267 18.55 2.24 14.58
C HIS A 267 17.80 0.94 14.27
N LEU A 268 16.47 0.94 14.38
CA LEU A 268 15.64 -0.23 14.12
C LEU A 268 15.35 -0.35 12.62
N ARG A 269 15.52 -1.55 12.08
CA ARG A 269 15.15 -1.92 10.71
C ARG A 269 14.11 -3.02 10.77
N MET A 270 13.03 -2.86 10.00
CA MET A 270 11.86 -3.73 10.05
C MET A 270 11.39 -4.05 8.64
N HIS A 271 10.78 -5.22 8.45
CA HIS A 271 10.01 -5.54 7.26
C HIS A 271 8.54 -5.42 7.65
N LEU A 272 7.83 -4.42 7.13
CA LEU A 272 6.44 -4.12 7.51
C LEU A 272 5.49 -4.11 6.32
N ASP A 273 6.03 -3.84 5.14
CA ASP A 273 5.29 -3.73 3.90
C ASP A 273 5.24 -5.08 3.21
N HIS A 274 4.09 -5.44 2.65
CA HIS A 274 3.92 -6.70 1.92
C HIS A 274 3.07 -6.55 0.66
N ILE A 275 3.31 -7.46 -0.28
CA ILE A 275 2.43 -7.71 -1.41
C ILE A 275 2.02 -9.18 -1.37
N PHE A 276 0.71 -9.42 -1.31
CA PHE A 276 0.11 -10.74 -1.34
C PHE A 276 -0.77 -10.90 -2.58
N SER A 277 -0.99 -12.13 -3.06
CA SER A 277 -1.89 -12.41 -4.18
C SER A 277 -2.71 -13.69 -4.01
N SER A 278 -3.68 -13.87 -4.91
CA SER A 278 -4.25 -15.20 -5.18
C SER A 278 -3.28 -16.07 -5.98
N ALA A 279 -3.67 -17.34 -6.20
CA ALA A 279 -2.95 -18.26 -7.08
C ALA A 279 -3.05 -17.89 -8.57
N GLY A 280 -4.00 -17.03 -8.98
CA GLY A 280 -4.12 -16.55 -10.36
C GLY A 280 -3.12 -15.46 -10.73
N ILE A 281 -2.08 -15.27 -9.92
CA ILE A 281 -1.02 -14.28 -10.11
C ILE A 281 0.32 -15.00 -10.09
N ARG A 282 1.08 -14.87 -11.17
CA ARG A 282 2.44 -15.38 -11.29
C ARG A 282 3.44 -14.25 -11.10
N TRP A 283 4.14 -14.23 -9.98
CA TRP A 283 5.22 -13.29 -9.72
C TRP A 283 6.45 -13.62 -10.56
N LEU A 284 7.04 -12.61 -11.18
CA LEU A 284 8.21 -12.76 -12.06
C LEU A 284 9.50 -12.36 -11.34
N ASP A 285 9.49 -11.19 -10.71
CA ASP A 285 10.59 -10.67 -9.92
C ASP A 285 10.13 -9.49 -9.03
N ALA A 286 11.07 -8.99 -8.23
CA ALA A 286 10.94 -7.77 -7.46
C ALA A 286 11.97 -6.70 -7.91
N GLU A 287 12.27 -6.62 -9.21
CA GLU A 287 13.28 -5.72 -9.76
C GLU A 287 12.93 -4.24 -9.46
N GLY A 288 13.91 -3.54 -8.88
CA GLY A 288 13.77 -2.16 -8.41
C GLY A 288 13.40 -2.05 -6.93
N THR A 289 13.00 -3.15 -6.28
CA THR A 289 12.86 -3.17 -4.81
C THR A 289 14.24 -3.24 -4.17
N LEU A 290 14.53 -2.30 -3.27
CA LEU A 290 15.76 -2.27 -2.48
C LEU A 290 15.42 -2.10 -1.00
N ALA A 291 16.22 -2.73 -0.16
CA ALA A 291 16.00 -2.72 1.28
C ALA A 291 16.21 -1.32 1.89
N PHE A 292 15.55 -1.07 3.02
CA PHE A 292 15.68 0.14 3.80
C PHE A 292 17.13 0.41 4.19
N GLY A 293 17.56 1.65 3.94
CA GLY A 293 18.92 2.11 4.16
C GLY A 293 19.87 1.87 2.98
N ASP A 294 19.42 1.24 1.89
CA ASP A 294 20.23 1.11 0.67
C ASP A 294 20.30 2.44 -0.07
N ALA A 295 21.49 3.04 -0.10
CA ALA A 295 21.73 4.34 -0.74
C ALA A 295 21.69 4.29 -2.28
N ARG A 296 21.72 3.09 -2.89
CA ARG A 296 21.57 2.92 -4.35
C ARG A 296 20.14 3.18 -4.80
N SER A 297 19.18 3.11 -3.88
CA SER A 297 17.79 3.34 -4.21
C SER A 297 17.50 4.84 -4.40
N ARG A 298 16.80 5.17 -5.49
CA ARG A 298 16.26 6.52 -5.71
C ARG A 298 15.22 6.95 -4.66
N PHE A 299 14.69 5.99 -3.89
CA PHE A 299 13.76 6.24 -2.80
C PHE A 299 14.45 6.47 -1.45
N HIS A 300 15.77 6.34 -1.39
CA HIS A 300 16.55 6.50 -0.17
C HIS A 300 16.30 7.88 0.46
N GLY A 301 15.86 7.90 1.73
CA GLY A 301 15.61 9.12 2.50
C GLY A 301 14.39 9.94 2.03
N LEU A 302 13.50 9.35 1.22
CA LEU A 302 12.26 10.01 0.82
C LEU A 302 11.08 9.69 1.75
N SER A 303 11.12 8.54 2.41
CA SER A 303 10.22 8.08 3.47
C SER A 303 11.04 7.28 4.49
N ASP A 304 10.46 6.96 5.64
CA ASP A 304 10.98 5.91 6.53
C ASP A 304 10.63 4.49 6.08
N HIS A 305 9.91 4.37 4.95
CA HIS A 305 9.70 3.14 4.22
C HIS A 305 10.42 3.19 2.86
N MET A 306 10.64 2.03 2.26
CA MET A 306 11.05 1.83 0.87
C MET A 306 9.88 1.22 0.11
N PRO A 307 9.67 1.57 -1.17
CA PRO A 307 8.63 0.93 -1.96
C PRO A 307 8.97 -0.54 -2.23
N LEU A 308 7.94 -1.38 -2.19
CA LEU A 308 7.97 -2.68 -2.85
C LEU A 308 7.57 -2.50 -4.31
N ILE A 309 8.38 -3.01 -5.22
CA ILE A 309 8.20 -2.94 -6.68
C ILE A 309 8.30 -4.36 -7.23
N ALA A 310 7.21 -4.86 -7.82
CA ALA A 310 7.14 -6.23 -8.28
C ALA A 310 6.50 -6.33 -9.67
N ARG A 311 6.96 -7.32 -10.45
CA ARG A 311 6.38 -7.67 -11.75
C ARG A 311 5.62 -8.99 -11.65
N PHE A 312 4.47 -9.06 -12.32
CA PHE A 312 3.62 -10.23 -12.31
C PHE A 312 2.81 -10.38 -13.59
N GLN A 313 2.32 -11.59 -13.83
CA GLN A 313 1.30 -11.86 -14.82
C GLN A 313 -0.01 -12.27 -14.14
N VAL A 314 -1.12 -11.87 -14.77
CA VAL A 314 -2.45 -12.37 -14.44
C VAL A 314 -2.68 -13.63 -15.26
N GLU A 315 -2.85 -14.76 -14.60
CA GLU A 315 -3.15 -16.01 -15.27
C GLU A 315 -4.64 -16.10 -15.57
N PRO A 316 -5.05 -16.57 -16.76
CA PRO A 316 -6.44 -16.91 -17.02
C PRO A 316 -6.90 -17.93 -15.99
N LEU A 317 -8.14 -17.80 -15.52
CA LEU A 317 -8.75 -18.87 -14.74
C LEU A 317 -8.71 -20.13 -15.61
N ALA A 318 -8.03 -21.18 -15.13
CA ALA A 318 -8.12 -22.47 -15.78
C ALA A 318 -9.62 -22.79 -15.87
N GLU A 319 -10.14 -22.99 -17.08
CA GLU A 319 -11.44 -23.61 -17.26
C GLU A 319 -11.34 -24.94 -16.51
N SER A 320 -11.94 -24.98 -15.32
CA SER A 320 -12.07 -26.20 -14.55
C SER A 320 -12.65 -27.22 -15.52
N ALA A 321 -11.90 -28.29 -15.75
CA ALA A 321 -12.30 -29.41 -16.59
C ALA A 321 -13.62 -30.00 -16.06
N PHE A 322 -14.73 -29.40 -16.45
CA PHE A 322 -16.04 -30.02 -16.52
C PHE A 322 -16.09 -30.75 -17.86
N VAL A 323 -15.21 -31.74 -18.00
CA VAL A 323 -15.52 -32.89 -18.84
C VAL A 323 -16.32 -33.80 -17.92
N ALA A 324 -17.62 -33.87 -18.21
CA ALA A 324 -18.52 -34.83 -17.60
C ALA A 324 -17.91 -36.24 -17.64
N SER A 325 -17.90 -36.89 -16.48
CA SER A 325 -17.88 -38.35 -16.34
C SER A 325 -18.89 -38.72 -15.28
#